data_AF-A0A512IEM8-F1
#
_entry.id   AF-A0A512IEM8-F1
#
_cell.length_a   1.000
_cell.length_b   1.000
_cell.length_c   1.000
_cell.angle_alpha   90.00
_cell.angle_beta   90.00
_cell.angle_gamma   90.00
#
_symmetry.space_group_name_H-M   'P 1'
#
loop_
_entity.id
_entity.type
_entity.pdbx_description
1 polymer ?
#
loop_
_entity_poly.entity_id
_entity_poly.type
_entity_poly.pdbx_seq_one_letter_code
_entity_poly.pdbx_strand_id
1 'polypeptide(L)'
;MSSRTPRPARALSAAAALLLLASCGAPAGEEPAGEGAGPAAGVTATAAESPAGPGPASEGPTTGPAESPAASGSPADPGTEAPTGGPTASATPVETPTAGSPTGGPAAPGELVTYAGTAADAAFAFELPATWTVDGQFSDVGGTVTVLGPDGTPVGQLSVLVAWGAECGPDCTQPAVVHLGDVPGTVPLSSSGPFVVRSVAMDLTGSPRLREINGWQDHVRLTTSLTDADVPPPTTMLPHVLYGLGLVETGVVAPNGITYRTVIFSSVHDFPTVAAAEAYAATEEHRQVQAMIASFRA
;
A
#
# COMPACT_ATOMS: atom_id res chain seq x y z
N MET A 1 52.83 -30.73 -2.53
CA MET A 1 52.38 -29.33 -2.56
C MET A 1 50.95 -29.32 -3.09
N SER A 2 49.98 -28.80 -2.32
CA SER A 2 48.60 -28.59 -2.80
C SER A 2 48.01 -27.39 -2.06
N SER A 3 47.95 -26.23 -2.72
CA SER A 3 47.52 -24.98 -2.12
C SER A 3 45.99 -24.90 -2.03
N ARG A 4 45.43 -24.80 -0.82
CA ARG A 4 44.03 -24.42 -0.61
C ARG A 4 43.92 -22.92 -0.44
N THR A 5 43.38 -22.23 -1.45
CA THR A 5 43.04 -20.81 -1.37
C THR A 5 41.66 -20.64 -0.74
N PRO A 6 41.49 -19.89 0.37
CA PRO A 6 40.17 -19.58 0.90
C PRO A 6 39.45 -18.56 0.02
N ARG A 7 38.13 -18.72 -0.16
CA ARG A 7 37.28 -17.63 -0.68
C ARG A 7 36.94 -16.66 0.45
N PRO A 8 36.93 -15.33 0.22
CA PRO A 8 36.49 -14.37 1.22
C PRO A 8 34.97 -14.44 1.40
N ALA A 9 34.50 -14.19 2.62
CA ALA A 9 33.08 -13.94 2.88
C ALA A 9 32.69 -12.58 2.28
N ARG A 10 31.54 -12.51 1.60
CA ARG A 10 30.89 -11.24 1.29
C ARG A 10 30.01 -10.84 2.46
N ALA A 11 30.13 -9.60 2.91
CA ALA A 11 29.22 -9.04 3.91
C ALA A 11 27.85 -8.78 3.29
N LEU A 12 26.78 -9.09 4.04
CA LEU A 12 25.42 -8.72 3.72
C LEU A 12 25.16 -7.31 4.27
N SER A 13 25.13 -6.30 3.39
CA SER A 13 24.72 -4.94 3.74
C SER A 13 23.19 -4.86 3.81
N ALA A 14 22.61 -5.26 4.93
CA ALA A 14 21.17 -5.15 5.15
C ALA A 14 20.77 -3.67 5.38
N ALA A 15 20.08 -3.07 4.42
CA ALA A 15 19.54 -1.71 4.49
C ALA A 15 18.01 -1.73 4.62
N ALA A 16 17.50 -2.39 5.66
CA ALA A 16 16.07 -2.39 5.98
C ALA A 16 15.66 -1.05 6.61
N ALA A 17 14.96 -0.21 5.86
CA ALA A 17 14.42 1.05 6.36
C ALA A 17 13.14 0.80 7.18
N LEU A 18 13.25 0.81 8.52
CA LEU A 18 12.09 0.69 9.41
C LEU A 18 11.25 1.98 9.41
N LEU A 19 10.03 1.92 8.89
CA LEU A 19 8.98 2.90 9.16
C LEU A 19 8.31 2.60 10.51
N LEU A 20 8.94 3.04 11.60
CA LEU A 20 8.36 2.99 12.95
C LEU A 20 7.60 4.29 13.24
N LEU A 21 6.27 4.25 13.09
CA LEU A 21 5.37 5.32 13.57
C LEU A 21 5.25 5.25 15.11
N ALA A 22 6.10 6.02 15.80
CA ALA A 22 6.10 6.16 17.25
C ALA A 22 5.30 7.39 17.70
N SER A 23 3.97 7.30 17.68
CA SER A 23 3.07 8.37 18.15
C SER A 23 2.90 8.32 19.68
N CYS A 24 3.45 9.30 20.42
CA CYS A 24 3.08 9.49 21.82
C CYS A 24 3.38 10.89 22.39
N GLY A 25 2.31 11.57 22.82
CA GLY A 25 2.24 12.55 23.92
C GLY A 25 3.36 13.57 24.16
N ALA A 26 3.10 14.85 23.83
CA ALA A 26 3.77 15.98 24.47
C ALA A 26 3.17 16.31 25.86
N PRO A 27 3.98 16.78 26.80
CA PRO A 27 3.56 17.77 27.80
C PRO A 27 4.33 19.09 27.64
N ALA A 28 3.74 20.21 28.08
CA ALA A 28 4.33 21.55 28.01
C ALA A 28 5.13 21.92 29.28
N GLY A 29 6.08 22.85 29.16
CA GLY A 29 6.74 23.46 30.33
C GLY A 29 7.93 24.38 30.00
N GLU A 30 7.80 25.65 30.40
CA GLU A 30 8.85 26.61 30.85
C GLU A 30 10.00 27.06 29.90
N GLU A 31 9.99 28.36 29.57
CA GLU A 31 11.20 29.16 29.26
C GLU A 31 12.05 29.41 30.53
N PRO A 32 13.32 29.86 30.42
CA PRO A 32 13.55 31.32 30.57
C PRO A 32 14.70 31.95 29.76
N ALA A 33 14.36 33.05 29.05
CA ALA A 33 15.03 34.37 28.99
C ALA A 33 16.57 34.58 28.84
N GLY A 34 16.94 35.46 27.90
CA GLY A 34 18.10 36.39 27.97
C GLY A 34 19.34 36.07 27.10
N GLU A 35 20.13 37.04 26.60
CA GLU A 35 19.95 38.51 26.51
C GLU A 35 20.96 39.16 25.51
N GLY A 36 20.54 40.16 24.72
CA GLY A 36 21.40 41.08 23.94
C GLY A 36 22.03 40.56 22.62
N ALA A 37 22.40 41.40 21.63
CA ALA A 37 22.10 42.82 21.37
C ALA A 37 22.27 43.15 19.86
N GLY A 38 21.54 44.15 19.33
CA GLY A 38 21.65 44.67 17.95
C GLY A 38 22.50 45.96 17.87
N PRO A 39 22.19 46.95 16.99
CA PRO A 39 21.21 47.01 15.87
C PRO A 39 21.96 46.89 14.51
N ALA A 40 21.51 47.29 13.30
CA ALA A 40 20.32 47.94 12.72
C ALA A 40 20.14 47.39 11.26
N ALA A 41 19.28 47.83 10.33
CA ALA A 41 18.26 48.89 10.17
C ALA A 41 17.21 48.37 9.13
N GLY A 42 16.05 48.96 8.83
CA GLY A 42 15.44 50.21 9.31
C GLY A 42 14.63 50.91 8.22
N VAL A 43 13.51 50.33 7.76
CA VAL A 43 12.48 50.99 6.92
C VAL A 43 11.09 50.61 7.46
N THR A 44 10.14 51.53 7.41
CA THR A 44 8.79 51.44 8.02
C THR A 44 7.67 51.65 6.97
N ALA A 45 6.41 51.70 7.44
CA ALA A 45 5.16 52.03 6.73
C ALA A 45 4.44 50.85 6.01
N THR A 46 3.12 50.61 6.17
CA THR A 46 2.12 51.05 7.19
C THR A 46 1.00 49.98 7.25
N ALA A 47 0.27 49.86 8.37
CA ALA A 47 -0.87 48.95 8.51
C ALA A 47 -2.24 49.63 8.34
N ALA A 48 -3.20 48.91 7.75
CA ALA A 48 -4.66 49.15 7.72
C ALA A 48 -5.32 47.96 7.00
N GLU A 49 -6.52 47.45 7.33
CA GLU A 49 -7.34 47.55 8.54
C GLU A 49 -8.38 46.39 8.52
N SER A 50 -8.82 45.88 9.68
CA SER A 50 -9.82 44.79 9.76
C SER A 50 -11.02 45.17 10.63
N PRO A 51 -12.25 45.17 10.09
CA PRO A 51 -13.50 45.15 10.87
C PRO A 51 -14.08 43.72 10.96
N ALA A 52 -14.86 43.43 12.00
CA ALA A 52 -15.44 42.10 12.24
C ALA A 52 -16.93 42.13 12.63
N GLY A 53 -17.74 41.28 11.97
CA GLY A 53 -19.13 40.95 12.35
C GLY A 53 -20.17 42.07 12.19
N PRO A 54 -21.45 41.83 12.59
CA PRO A 54 -22.06 40.57 13.03
C PRO A 54 -23.19 40.08 12.08
N GLY A 55 -23.94 39.03 12.48
CA GLY A 55 -25.14 38.53 11.77
C GLY A 55 -26.40 39.37 11.97
N PRO A 56 -27.57 38.92 11.46
CA PRO A 56 -28.46 38.12 12.32
C PRO A 56 -29.22 36.99 11.59
N ALA A 57 -30.19 36.35 12.27
CA ALA A 57 -31.02 35.25 11.78
C ALA A 57 -32.54 35.55 11.85
N SER A 58 -33.34 34.79 11.10
CA SER A 58 -34.80 34.61 11.26
C SER A 58 -35.14 33.24 10.64
N GLU A 59 -35.62 32.23 11.40
CA GLU A 59 -36.98 32.01 11.94
C GLU A 59 -37.98 31.42 10.93
N GLY A 60 -38.62 30.31 11.31
CA GLY A 60 -39.77 29.68 10.64
C GLY A 60 -41.12 30.25 11.14
N PRO A 61 -42.29 29.60 10.91
CA PRO A 61 -42.56 28.18 11.23
C PRO A 61 -43.17 27.41 10.00
N THR A 62 -44.06 26.40 10.00
CA THR A 62 -45.06 25.85 10.97
C THR A 62 -45.51 24.40 10.62
N THR A 63 -46.44 23.87 11.43
CA THR A 63 -47.36 22.71 11.25
C THR A 63 -47.81 22.39 9.80
N GLY A 64 -48.12 21.15 9.39
CA GLY A 64 -48.49 19.90 10.09
C GLY A 64 -49.84 19.34 9.54
N PRO A 65 -50.36 18.14 9.88
CA PRO A 65 -49.83 17.06 10.75
C PRO A 65 -49.84 15.63 10.11
N ALA A 66 -49.39 14.64 10.91
CA ALA A 66 -49.71 13.20 10.95
C ALA A 66 -50.39 12.44 9.77
N GLU A 67 -49.84 11.25 9.47
CA GLU A 67 -50.55 9.98 9.75
C GLU A 67 -49.60 8.78 9.90
N SER A 68 -50.06 7.69 10.54
CA SER A 68 -49.33 6.42 10.72
C SER A 68 -50.29 5.29 11.12
N PRO A 69 -50.19 4.10 10.51
CA PRO A 69 -50.69 2.86 11.08
C PRO A 69 -49.58 1.80 11.25
N ALA A 70 -49.59 1.08 12.38
CA ALA A 70 -48.69 -0.04 12.67
C ALA A 70 -49.45 -1.37 12.83
N ALA A 71 -48.89 -2.44 12.27
CA ALA A 71 -49.16 -3.85 12.61
C ALA A 71 -47.98 -4.68 12.05
N SER A 72 -47.17 -5.39 12.85
CA SER A 72 -47.46 -6.62 13.64
C SER A 72 -47.59 -7.87 12.76
N GLY A 73 -46.65 -8.82 12.87
CA GLY A 73 -46.62 -10.01 11.98
C GLY A 73 -45.53 -11.07 12.19
N SER A 74 -45.14 -11.37 13.43
CA SER A 74 -44.29 -12.53 13.80
C SER A 74 -44.47 -12.79 15.32
N PRO A 75 -44.43 -14.03 15.88
CA PRO A 75 -43.77 -15.24 15.36
C PRO A 75 -44.64 -16.53 15.29
N ALA A 76 -44.13 -17.56 14.63
CA ALA A 76 -44.53 -18.97 14.84
C ALA A 76 -43.47 -19.98 14.33
N ASP A 77 -42.96 -20.81 15.24
CA ASP A 77 -42.27 -22.10 15.04
C ASP A 77 -42.35 -22.82 16.43
N PRO A 78 -42.28 -24.17 16.60
CA PRO A 78 -41.85 -25.21 15.64
C PRO A 78 -42.90 -26.28 15.29
N GLY A 79 -42.64 -27.00 14.20
CA GLY A 79 -43.39 -28.19 13.77
C GLY A 79 -42.50 -29.41 13.53
N THR A 80 -42.39 -30.30 14.52
CA THR A 80 -41.56 -31.52 14.46
C THR A 80 -42.28 -32.67 13.73
N GLU A 81 -41.65 -33.23 12.69
CA GLU A 81 -41.68 -34.68 12.44
C GLU A 81 -40.49 -35.12 11.56
N ALA A 82 -40.12 -36.41 11.65
CA ALA A 82 -38.93 -36.98 11.01
C ALA A 82 -39.29 -37.95 9.87
N PRO A 83 -38.29 -38.34 9.05
CA PRO A 83 -38.08 -39.79 8.92
C PRO A 83 -36.61 -40.24 9.08
N THR A 84 -36.48 -41.50 9.49
CA THR A 84 -35.22 -42.20 9.78
C THR A 84 -34.50 -42.68 8.52
N GLY A 85 -33.17 -42.52 8.44
CA GLY A 85 -32.35 -43.25 7.46
C GLY A 85 -30.92 -42.70 7.27
N GLY A 86 -29.92 -43.40 7.80
CA GLY A 86 -28.50 -43.18 7.45
C GLY A 86 -28.13 -43.77 6.07
N PRO A 87 -26.87 -43.64 5.62
CA PRO A 87 -25.73 -44.12 6.41
C PRO A 87 -24.58 -43.13 6.63
N THR A 88 -23.67 -43.55 7.50
CA THR A 88 -22.40 -42.90 7.86
C THR A 88 -21.52 -42.51 6.66
N ALA A 89 -21.07 -41.26 6.63
CA ALA A 89 -19.86 -40.85 5.94
C ALA A 89 -18.79 -40.49 6.98
N SER A 90 -17.58 -41.04 6.85
CA SER A 90 -16.50 -40.83 7.83
C SER A 90 -15.94 -39.41 7.76
N ALA A 91 -15.65 -38.82 8.92
CA ALA A 91 -14.90 -37.57 8.98
C ALA A 91 -13.44 -37.79 8.57
N THR A 92 -13.00 -37.13 7.50
CA THR A 92 -11.58 -36.87 7.24
C THR A 92 -11.11 -35.67 8.08
N PRO A 93 -9.86 -35.66 8.59
CA PRO A 93 -9.30 -34.47 9.23
C PRO A 93 -9.20 -33.30 8.26
N VAL A 94 -9.39 -32.08 8.75
CA VAL A 94 -8.95 -30.86 8.06
C VAL A 94 -7.44 -30.74 8.26
N GLU A 95 -6.66 -30.88 7.19
CA GLU A 95 -5.23 -30.56 7.23
C GLU A 95 -5.06 -29.04 7.17
N THR A 96 -4.48 -28.46 8.22
CA THR A 96 -3.99 -27.07 8.19
C THR A 96 -2.82 -27.00 7.20
N PRO A 97 -2.87 -26.16 6.15
CA PRO A 97 -1.77 -26.05 5.20
C PRO A 97 -0.55 -25.44 5.89
N THR A 98 0.43 -26.29 6.20
CA THR A 98 1.77 -25.84 6.57
C THR A 98 2.44 -25.25 5.34
N ALA A 99 3.09 -24.10 5.47
CA ALA A 99 3.80 -23.46 4.36
C ALA A 99 4.95 -24.36 3.87
N GLY A 100 4.70 -25.09 2.78
CA GLY A 100 5.62 -26.06 2.22
C GLY A 100 6.65 -25.39 1.30
N SER A 101 7.91 -25.33 1.72
CA SER A 101 9.01 -24.93 0.84
C SER A 101 9.08 -25.87 -0.38
N PRO A 102 9.13 -25.35 -1.63
CA PRO A 102 9.08 -26.18 -2.82
C PRO A 102 10.33 -27.06 -2.92
N THR A 103 10.14 -28.37 -2.74
CA THR A 103 11.20 -29.37 -2.96
C THR A 103 11.13 -29.86 -4.42
N GLY A 104 11.57 -28.99 -5.33
CA GLY A 104 11.59 -29.22 -6.77
C GLY A 104 13.00 -29.17 -7.36
N GLY A 105 13.16 -29.70 -8.58
CA GLY A 105 14.36 -29.43 -9.39
C GLY A 105 14.40 -27.99 -9.90
N PRO A 106 15.46 -27.57 -10.61
CA PRO A 106 15.52 -26.24 -11.22
C PRO A 106 14.34 -26.04 -12.18
N ALA A 107 13.50 -25.06 -11.89
CA ALA A 107 12.27 -24.76 -12.61
C ALA A 107 12.52 -24.37 -14.08
N ALA A 108 11.52 -24.58 -14.93
CA ALA A 108 11.63 -24.23 -16.34
C ALA A 108 11.56 -22.71 -16.56
N PRO A 109 12.30 -22.13 -17.53
CA PRO A 109 12.15 -20.72 -17.88
C PRO A 109 10.72 -20.41 -18.33
N GLY A 110 10.03 -19.51 -17.60
CA GLY A 110 8.62 -19.16 -17.85
C GLY A 110 7.60 -20.00 -17.07
N GLU A 111 8.03 -20.91 -16.20
CA GLU A 111 7.14 -21.55 -15.22
C GLU A 111 6.68 -20.53 -14.18
N LEU A 112 5.37 -20.51 -13.87
CA LEU A 112 4.77 -19.65 -12.84
C LEU A 112 4.37 -20.48 -11.62
N VAL A 113 4.57 -19.92 -10.43
CA VAL A 113 4.08 -20.46 -9.15
C VAL A 113 3.10 -19.48 -8.53
N THR A 114 2.10 -19.97 -7.78
CA THR A 114 1.28 -19.12 -6.91
C THR A 114 1.97 -18.97 -5.54
N TYR A 115 2.18 -17.73 -5.10
CA TYR A 115 2.37 -17.39 -3.70
C TYR A 115 1.02 -17.01 -3.09
N ALA A 116 0.76 -17.46 -1.86
CA ALA A 116 -0.49 -17.16 -1.14
C ALA A 116 -0.22 -17.03 0.35
N GLY A 117 -1.06 -16.26 1.04
CA GLY A 117 -0.95 -16.05 2.48
C GLY A 117 -2.14 -15.28 3.06
N THR A 118 -2.02 -14.90 4.33
CA THR A 118 -2.99 -14.06 5.04
C THR A 118 -2.25 -12.94 5.76
N ALA A 119 -2.77 -11.72 5.70
CA ALA A 119 -2.18 -10.54 6.31
C ALA A 119 -3.27 -9.57 6.76
N ALA A 120 -3.26 -9.14 8.03
CA ALA A 120 -4.28 -8.26 8.60
C ALA A 120 -5.72 -8.73 8.27
N ASP A 121 -6.03 -10.01 8.52
CA ASP A 121 -7.29 -10.70 8.19
C ASP A 121 -7.60 -10.94 6.70
N ALA A 122 -6.90 -10.28 5.76
CA ALA A 122 -7.09 -10.52 4.33
C ALA A 122 -6.28 -11.74 3.86
N ALA A 123 -6.97 -12.77 3.36
CA ALA A 123 -6.34 -13.80 2.55
C ALA A 123 -6.04 -13.25 1.16
N PHE A 124 -4.90 -13.62 0.57
CA PHE A 124 -4.50 -13.15 -0.76
C PHE A 124 -3.66 -14.19 -1.50
N ALA A 125 -3.59 -14.05 -2.82
CA ALA A 125 -2.64 -14.79 -3.66
C ALA A 125 -2.19 -13.96 -4.87
N PHE A 126 -1.02 -14.28 -5.41
CA PHE A 126 -0.52 -13.79 -6.69
C PHE A 126 0.39 -14.85 -7.34
N GLU A 127 0.62 -14.73 -8.64
CA GLU A 127 1.52 -15.57 -9.42
C GLU A 127 2.84 -14.85 -9.66
N LEU A 128 3.96 -15.58 -9.64
CA LEU A 128 5.29 -15.06 -9.94
C LEU A 128 6.13 -16.14 -10.67
N PRO A 129 7.17 -15.75 -11.43
CA PRO A 129 8.10 -16.72 -12.02
C PRO A 129 8.70 -17.66 -10.96
N ALA A 130 8.79 -18.95 -11.28
CA ALA A 130 9.32 -19.99 -10.39
C ALA A 130 10.81 -19.83 -10.05
N THR A 131 11.50 -18.88 -10.68
CA THR A 131 12.88 -18.48 -10.40
C THR A 131 12.99 -17.30 -9.43
N TRP A 132 11.87 -16.66 -9.06
CA TRP A 132 11.78 -15.59 -8.07
C TRP A 132 11.42 -16.17 -6.70
N THR A 133 11.67 -15.41 -5.63
CA THR A 133 11.32 -15.80 -4.26
C THR A 133 10.61 -14.67 -3.52
N VAL A 134 9.99 -15.00 -2.38
CA VAL A 134 9.34 -14.02 -1.50
C VAL A 134 10.00 -14.10 -0.13
N ASP A 135 10.48 -12.96 0.37
CA ASP A 135 11.14 -12.80 1.66
C ASP A 135 10.35 -11.84 2.58
N GLY A 136 10.59 -11.96 3.89
CA GLY A 136 9.78 -11.33 4.93
C GLY A 136 8.58 -12.17 5.37
N GLN A 137 7.81 -11.65 6.33
CA GLN A 137 6.62 -12.31 6.87
C GLN A 137 5.56 -11.26 7.24
N PHE A 138 4.30 -11.66 7.14
CA PHE A 138 3.17 -10.90 7.70
C PHE A 138 2.91 -11.31 9.15
N SER A 139 2.30 -10.40 9.90
CA SER A 139 1.81 -10.62 11.27
C SER A 139 0.33 -10.24 11.39
N ASP A 140 -0.28 -10.53 12.53
CA ASP A 140 -1.70 -10.23 12.80
C ASP A 140 -2.03 -8.74 12.64
N VAL A 141 -1.08 -7.85 12.92
CA VAL A 141 -1.21 -6.38 12.77
C VAL A 141 -0.85 -5.88 11.37
N GLY A 142 -0.65 -6.78 10.41
CA GLY A 142 -0.14 -6.50 9.07
C GLY A 142 1.35 -6.80 8.92
N GLY A 143 1.96 -6.27 7.85
CA GLY A 143 3.37 -6.46 7.55
C GLY A 143 3.67 -6.21 6.07
N THR A 144 4.86 -6.66 5.66
CA THR A 144 5.37 -6.45 4.30
C THR A 144 6.19 -7.66 3.88
N VAL A 145 5.98 -8.15 2.66
CA VAL A 145 6.89 -9.09 1.98
C VAL A 145 7.54 -8.44 0.77
N THR A 146 8.76 -8.85 0.48
CA THR A 146 9.54 -8.40 -0.68
C THR A 146 9.68 -9.56 -1.67
N VAL A 147 9.34 -9.31 -2.92
CA VAL A 147 9.59 -10.27 -4.01
C VAL A 147 10.99 -10.02 -4.56
N LEU A 148 11.80 -11.06 -4.62
CA LEU A 148 13.18 -11.04 -5.07
C LEU A 148 13.29 -11.73 -6.44
N GLY A 149 14.01 -11.11 -7.37
CA GLY A 149 14.36 -11.67 -8.67
C GLY A 149 15.36 -12.83 -8.57
N PRO A 150 15.73 -13.44 -9.71
CA PRO A 150 16.55 -14.66 -9.76
C PRO A 150 18.02 -14.44 -9.34
N ASP A 151 18.44 -13.19 -9.19
CA ASP A 151 19.74 -12.75 -8.67
C ASP A 151 19.70 -12.38 -7.18
N GLY A 152 18.51 -12.33 -6.57
CA GLY A 152 18.26 -11.87 -5.20
C GLY A 152 17.98 -10.36 -5.07
N THR A 153 17.87 -9.61 -6.17
CA THR A 153 17.51 -8.18 -6.15
C THR A 153 16.01 -8.00 -5.91
N PRO A 154 15.55 -7.05 -5.05
CA PRO A 154 14.14 -6.72 -4.93
C PRO A 154 13.51 -6.25 -6.26
N VAL A 155 12.42 -6.90 -6.67
CA VAL A 155 11.63 -6.57 -7.86
C VAL A 155 10.18 -6.17 -7.53
N GLY A 156 9.73 -6.39 -6.30
CA GLY A 156 8.40 -5.98 -5.84
C GLY A 156 8.25 -6.00 -4.32
N GLN A 157 7.20 -5.36 -3.82
CA GLN A 157 6.84 -5.25 -2.41
C GLN A 157 5.32 -5.32 -2.26
N LEU A 158 4.84 -6.19 -1.37
CA LEU A 158 3.43 -6.30 -1.00
C LEU A 158 3.27 -5.97 0.49
N SER A 159 2.45 -4.96 0.79
CA SER A 159 2.01 -4.61 2.14
C SER A 159 0.49 -4.66 2.22
N VAL A 160 -0.04 -5.19 3.32
CA VAL A 160 -1.48 -5.25 3.61
C VAL A 160 -1.73 -4.66 4.99
N LEU A 161 -2.60 -3.66 5.06
CA LEU A 161 -2.68 -2.72 6.17
C LEU A 161 -4.10 -2.59 6.74
N VAL A 162 -4.19 -2.62 8.08
CA VAL A 162 -5.42 -2.36 8.85
C VAL A 162 -5.89 -0.91 8.72
N ALA A 163 -4.95 0.01 8.50
CA ALA A 163 -5.20 1.40 8.18
C ALA A 163 -4.05 1.92 7.31
N TRP A 164 -4.36 2.80 6.36
CA TRP A 164 -3.37 3.56 5.61
C TRP A 164 -3.67 5.05 5.73
N GLY A 165 -2.62 5.86 5.78
CA GLY A 165 -2.67 7.30 5.69
C GLY A 165 -1.29 7.86 5.37
N ALA A 166 -1.23 8.88 4.54
CA ALA A 166 -0.01 9.64 4.28
C ALA A 166 -0.16 11.05 4.88
N GLU A 167 0.72 11.41 5.80
CA GLU A 167 0.84 12.79 6.27
C GLU A 167 1.65 13.60 5.27
N CYS A 168 1.11 14.76 4.88
CA CYS A 168 1.86 15.69 4.04
C CYS A 168 2.88 16.44 4.91
N GLY A 169 4.17 16.20 4.68
CA GLY A 169 5.26 16.89 5.37
C GLY A 169 5.28 18.40 5.09
N PRO A 170 6.12 19.18 5.80
CA PRO A 170 6.09 20.66 5.73
C PRO A 170 6.31 21.21 4.32
N ASP A 171 7.10 20.53 3.50
CA ASP A 171 7.27 20.82 2.07
C ASP A 171 6.34 19.91 1.23
N CYS A 172 5.05 20.23 1.17
CA CYS A 172 3.99 19.52 0.41
C CYS A 172 4.14 19.56 -1.15
N THR A 173 5.37 19.52 -1.65
CA THR A 173 5.68 19.56 -3.08
C THR A 173 5.20 18.27 -3.76
N GLN A 174 4.39 18.42 -4.81
CA GLN A 174 3.99 17.32 -5.70
C GLN A 174 4.62 17.54 -7.10
N PRO A 175 5.79 16.94 -7.38
CA PRO A 175 6.41 17.01 -8.71
C PRO A 175 5.55 16.36 -9.78
N ALA A 176 5.79 16.76 -11.03
CA ALA A 176 5.14 16.16 -12.19
C ALA A 176 5.51 14.67 -12.33
N VAL A 177 4.55 13.86 -12.78
CA VAL A 177 4.75 12.45 -13.11
C VAL A 177 4.34 12.17 -14.55
N VAL A 178 5.02 11.20 -15.17
CA VAL A 178 4.74 10.69 -16.51
C VAL A 178 4.07 9.33 -16.36
N HIS A 179 2.87 9.19 -16.92
CA HIS A 179 2.20 7.89 -17.04
C HIS A 179 2.80 7.10 -18.21
N LEU A 180 3.25 5.87 -17.95
CA LEU A 180 3.88 5.01 -18.95
C LEU A 180 2.94 3.89 -19.45
N GLY A 181 1.82 3.65 -18.77
CA GLY A 181 0.81 2.66 -19.17
C GLY A 181 0.08 2.01 -18.00
N ASP A 182 -1.03 1.35 -18.32
CA ASP A 182 -1.85 0.55 -17.42
C ASP A 182 -2.03 -0.86 -18.00
N VAL A 183 -1.95 -1.90 -17.14
CA VAL A 183 -2.29 -3.29 -17.48
C VAL A 183 -3.46 -3.73 -16.59
N PRO A 184 -4.56 -4.30 -17.11
CA PRO A 184 -5.69 -4.69 -16.27
C PRO A 184 -5.34 -5.83 -15.31
N GLY A 185 -5.85 -5.77 -14.08
CA GLY A 185 -5.85 -6.89 -13.14
C GLY A 185 -6.71 -8.06 -13.64
N THR A 186 -6.35 -9.29 -13.26
CA THR A 186 -7.03 -10.50 -13.75
C THR A 186 -8.36 -10.78 -13.05
N VAL A 187 -8.53 -10.29 -11.82
CA VAL A 187 -9.74 -10.45 -10.99
C VAL A 187 -10.02 -9.10 -10.29
N PRO A 188 -11.26 -8.59 -10.25
CA PRO A 188 -11.62 -7.44 -9.44
C PRO A 188 -11.35 -7.66 -7.95
N LEU A 189 -10.91 -6.63 -7.23
CA LEU A 189 -10.79 -6.67 -5.78
C LEU A 189 -12.16 -6.63 -5.10
N SER A 190 -12.25 -7.26 -3.94
CA SER A 190 -13.49 -7.46 -3.18
C SER A 190 -14.12 -6.18 -2.61
N SER A 191 -13.38 -5.07 -2.48
CA SER A 191 -13.92 -3.77 -2.04
C SER A 191 -13.80 -2.67 -3.12
N SER A 192 -12.61 -2.46 -3.71
CA SER A 192 -12.41 -1.43 -4.75
C SER A 192 -12.75 -1.87 -6.19
N GLY A 193 -13.24 -3.09 -6.41
CA GLY A 193 -13.64 -3.55 -7.75
C GLY A 193 -12.47 -3.68 -8.73
N PRO A 194 -12.67 -3.40 -10.03
CA PRO A 194 -11.62 -3.52 -11.04
C PRO A 194 -10.37 -2.69 -10.71
N PHE A 195 -9.19 -3.24 -10.99
CA PHE A 195 -7.92 -2.57 -10.78
C PHE A 195 -7.03 -2.63 -12.03
N VAL A 196 -6.06 -1.73 -12.10
CA VAL A 196 -4.97 -1.71 -13.08
C VAL A 196 -3.61 -1.75 -12.38
N VAL A 197 -2.63 -2.36 -13.01
CA VAL A 197 -1.22 -2.17 -12.70
C VAL A 197 -0.74 -0.98 -13.49
N ARG A 198 -0.56 0.16 -12.80
CA ARG A 198 -0.19 1.44 -13.38
C ARG A 198 1.30 1.69 -13.22
N SER A 199 1.97 2.07 -14.31
CA SER A 199 3.37 2.49 -14.33
C SER A 199 3.49 4.02 -14.41
N VAL A 200 4.15 4.65 -13.44
CA VAL A 200 4.42 6.09 -13.40
C VAL A 200 5.90 6.37 -13.11
N ALA A 201 6.47 7.35 -13.82
CA ALA A 201 7.83 7.84 -13.59
C ALA A 201 7.83 9.29 -13.10
N MET A 202 8.68 9.62 -12.13
CA MET A 202 8.87 10.98 -11.62
C MET A 202 10.35 11.35 -11.66
N ASP A 203 10.67 12.53 -12.19
CA ASP A 203 12.05 13.05 -12.34
C ASP A 203 12.36 14.13 -11.29
N LEU A 204 13.37 13.87 -10.45
CA LEU A 204 13.88 14.79 -9.43
C LEU A 204 15.29 15.32 -9.73
N THR A 205 15.74 15.27 -10.99
CA THR A 205 17.01 15.88 -11.45
C THR A 205 17.11 17.35 -11.03
N GLY A 206 16.03 18.11 -11.21
CA GLY A 206 15.94 19.52 -10.79
C GLY A 206 15.66 19.73 -9.29
N SER A 207 15.54 18.68 -8.48
CA SER A 207 15.11 18.74 -7.07
C SER A 207 15.93 17.82 -6.16
N PRO A 208 17.27 17.99 -6.08
CA PRO A 208 18.15 17.07 -5.36
C PRO A 208 17.85 16.96 -3.85
N ARG A 209 17.41 18.03 -3.18
CA ARG A 209 16.96 17.98 -1.77
C ARG A 209 15.71 17.10 -1.60
N LEU A 210 14.78 17.13 -2.56
CA LEU A 210 13.56 16.31 -2.51
C LEU A 210 13.89 14.83 -2.76
N ARG A 211 14.83 14.56 -3.66
CA ARG A 211 15.41 13.24 -3.93
C ARG A 211 16.08 12.65 -2.68
N GLU A 212 16.89 13.45 -2.00
CA GLU A 212 17.63 13.09 -0.78
C GLU A 212 16.69 12.73 0.38
N ILE A 213 15.72 13.59 0.73
CA ILE A 213 14.83 13.34 1.88
C ILE A 213 13.86 12.16 1.68
N ASN A 214 13.66 11.70 0.44
CA ASN A 214 12.89 10.49 0.13
C ASN A 214 13.77 9.24 -0.08
N GLY A 215 15.10 9.34 0.10
CA GLY A 215 16.03 8.21 0.00
C GLY A 215 16.24 7.66 -1.41
N TRP A 216 15.97 8.45 -2.45
CA TRP A 216 16.12 8.02 -3.84
C TRP A 216 17.60 7.92 -4.22
N GLN A 217 18.01 6.78 -4.76
CA GLN A 217 19.40 6.49 -5.10
C GLN A 217 19.82 7.28 -6.35
N ASP A 218 18.94 7.36 -7.33
CA ASP A 218 19.18 8.01 -8.62
C ASP A 218 18.14 9.11 -8.92
N HIS A 219 18.19 9.71 -10.11
CA HIS A 219 17.45 10.92 -10.47
C HIS A 219 15.94 10.74 -10.72
N VAL A 220 15.55 9.62 -11.31
CA VAL A 220 14.18 9.31 -11.73
C VAL A 220 13.72 8.05 -11.02
N ARG A 221 12.52 8.06 -10.43
CA ARG A 221 11.89 6.85 -9.90
C ARG A 221 10.77 6.40 -10.81
N LEU A 222 10.83 5.16 -11.24
CA LEU A 222 9.70 4.42 -11.78
C LEU A 222 9.04 3.65 -10.64
N THR A 223 7.72 3.78 -10.51
CA THR A 223 6.90 2.84 -9.75
C THR A 223 5.88 2.19 -10.68
N THR A 224 5.73 0.87 -10.55
CA THR A 224 4.66 0.08 -11.17
C THR A 224 3.83 -0.53 -10.04
N SER A 225 2.54 -0.20 -9.94
CA SER A 225 1.72 -0.55 -8.77
C SER A 225 0.26 -0.85 -9.07
N LEU A 226 -0.32 -1.74 -8.27
CA LEU A 226 -1.76 -1.96 -8.19
C LEU A 226 -2.46 -0.64 -7.86
N THR A 227 -3.47 -0.28 -8.66
CA THR A 227 -4.22 0.96 -8.56
C THR A 227 -5.68 0.69 -8.91
N ASP A 228 -6.61 1.22 -8.12
CA ASP A 228 -8.03 1.35 -8.49
C ASP A 228 -8.21 1.85 -9.94
N ALA A 229 -9.03 1.16 -10.74
CA ALA A 229 -9.18 1.45 -12.17
C ALA A 229 -10.00 2.72 -12.47
N ASP A 230 -10.88 3.14 -11.57
CA ASP A 230 -11.70 4.36 -11.74
C ASP A 230 -10.90 5.63 -11.37
N VAL A 231 -9.74 5.48 -10.72
CA VAL A 231 -8.78 6.57 -10.50
C VAL A 231 -8.03 6.88 -11.81
N PRO A 232 -8.14 8.10 -12.38
CA PRO A 232 -7.42 8.46 -13.60
C PRO A 232 -5.89 8.55 -13.35
N PRO A 233 -5.06 8.38 -14.38
CA PRO A 233 -3.60 8.56 -14.26
C PRO A 233 -3.26 9.96 -13.71
N PRO A 234 -2.48 10.05 -12.60
CA PRO A 234 -2.13 11.33 -12.00
C PRO A 234 -1.11 12.09 -12.86
N THR A 235 -1.14 13.42 -12.78
CA THR A 235 -0.14 14.32 -13.40
C THR A 235 0.90 14.84 -12.41
N THR A 236 0.60 14.80 -11.11
CA THR A 236 1.50 15.15 -9.99
C THR A 236 1.28 14.19 -8.82
N MET A 237 2.34 13.84 -8.07
CA MET A 237 2.24 12.96 -6.89
C MET A 237 3.22 13.38 -5.78
N LEU A 238 3.00 12.91 -4.54
CA LEU A 238 4.01 13.02 -3.47
C LEU A 238 5.11 11.95 -3.67
N PRO A 239 6.41 12.27 -3.57
CA PRO A 239 7.49 11.30 -3.85
C PRO A 239 7.55 10.07 -2.94
N HIS A 240 6.95 10.12 -1.74
CA HIS A 240 6.79 8.98 -0.82
C HIS A 240 5.44 8.24 -0.97
N VAL A 241 4.54 8.75 -1.82
CA VAL A 241 3.26 8.12 -2.20
C VAL A 241 3.20 7.94 -3.72
N LEU A 242 4.33 7.58 -4.34
CA LEU A 242 4.43 7.33 -5.77
C LEU A 242 3.89 5.92 -6.10
N TYR A 243 2.71 5.57 -5.61
CA TYR A 243 2.06 4.26 -5.78
C TYR A 243 0.53 4.38 -5.72
N GLY A 244 -0.17 3.43 -6.33
CA GLY A 244 -1.60 3.24 -6.18
C GLY A 244 -1.98 2.42 -4.95
N LEU A 245 -3.28 2.38 -4.65
CA LEU A 245 -3.89 1.57 -3.60
C LEU A 245 -4.95 0.65 -4.20
N GLY A 246 -5.22 -0.47 -3.53
CA GLY A 246 -6.43 -1.28 -3.71
C GLY A 246 -7.08 -1.60 -2.38
N LEU A 247 -8.39 -1.88 -2.37
CA LEU A 247 -9.15 -2.21 -1.15
C LEU A 247 -9.77 -3.60 -1.27
N VAL A 248 -9.61 -4.42 -0.23
CA VAL A 248 -10.08 -5.81 -0.17
C VAL A 248 -10.94 -6.01 1.08
N GLU A 249 -12.12 -6.62 0.95
CA GLU A 249 -12.98 -6.92 2.10
C GLU A 249 -12.47 -8.13 2.87
N THR A 250 -12.56 -8.10 4.20
CA THR A 250 -12.21 -9.25 5.07
C THR A 250 -13.40 -9.79 5.85
N GLY A 251 -14.47 -8.99 5.97
CA GLY A 251 -15.57 -9.24 6.92
C GLY A 251 -15.17 -9.06 8.40
N VAL A 252 -13.90 -8.81 8.71
CA VAL A 252 -13.40 -8.60 10.07
C VAL A 252 -13.34 -7.11 10.37
N VAL A 253 -14.16 -6.67 11.34
CA VAL A 253 -14.18 -5.28 11.81
C VAL A 253 -12.90 -5.00 12.59
N ALA A 254 -12.04 -4.15 12.03
CA ALA A 254 -10.82 -3.69 12.67
C ALA A 254 -11.10 -2.68 13.81
N PRO A 255 -10.12 -2.38 14.70
CA PRO A 255 -10.32 -1.46 15.84
C PRO A 255 -10.72 -0.01 15.47
N ASN A 256 -10.52 0.39 14.22
CA ASN A 256 -10.96 1.66 13.62
C ASN A 256 -12.37 1.59 12.98
N GLY A 257 -13.03 0.43 13.02
CA GLY A 257 -14.39 0.21 12.52
C GLY A 257 -14.52 -0.25 11.07
N ILE A 258 -13.42 -0.44 10.32
CA ILE A 258 -13.49 -0.81 8.89
C ILE A 258 -13.42 -2.33 8.67
N THR A 259 -14.12 -2.82 7.63
CA THR A 259 -14.14 -4.24 7.22
C THR A 259 -13.13 -4.58 6.12
N TYR A 260 -12.66 -3.57 5.39
CA TYR A 260 -11.65 -3.72 4.34
C TYR A 260 -10.22 -3.52 4.85
N ARG A 261 -9.23 -3.88 4.02
CA ARG A 261 -7.81 -3.60 4.24
C ARG A 261 -7.24 -2.88 3.03
N THR A 262 -6.23 -2.04 3.25
CA THR A 262 -5.51 -1.37 2.17
C THR A 262 -4.37 -2.27 1.68
N VAL A 263 -4.37 -2.57 0.39
CA VAL A 263 -3.30 -3.28 -0.30
C VAL A 263 -2.41 -2.27 -1.02
N ILE A 264 -1.10 -2.36 -0.77
CA ILE A 264 -0.07 -1.73 -1.59
C ILE A 264 0.74 -2.87 -2.19
N PHE A 265 0.58 -3.11 -3.49
CA PHE A 265 1.46 -4.01 -4.24
C PHE A 265 2.17 -3.19 -5.32
N SER A 266 3.47 -3.00 -5.17
CA SER A 266 4.27 -2.12 -6.03
C SER A 266 5.65 -2.69 -6.33
N SER A 267 6.28 -2.13 -7.36
CA SER A 267 7.66 -2.36 -7.77
C SER A 267 8.29 -1.00 -8.02
N VAL A 268 9.50 -0.76 -7.49
CA VAL A 268 10.12 0.57 -7.43
C VAL A 268 11.57 0.46 -7.90
N HIS A 269 11.92 1.20 -8.95
CA HIS A 269 13.25 1.20 -9.55
C HIS A 269 13.72 2.64 -9.78
N ASP A 270 14.94 2.96 -9.31
CA ASP A 270 15.59 4.25 -9.52
C ASP A 270 16.50 4.21 -10.77
N PHE A 271 16.45 5.25 -11.59
CA PHE A 271 17.15 5.38 -12.88
C PHE A 271 17.80 6.75 -13.05
N PRO A 272 18.89 6.87 -13.84
CA PRO A 272 19.57 8.16 -14.05
C PRO A 272 18.85 9.10 -15.02
N THR A 273 17.91 8.61 -15.83
CA THR A 273 17.12 9.41 -16.78
C THR A 273 15.76 8.78 -17.05
N VAL A 274 14.79 9.57 -17.51
CA VAL A 274 13.46 9.07 -17.94
C VAL A 274 13.60 8.04 -19.07
N ALA A 275 14.50 8.28 -20.03
CA ALA A 275 14.76 7.35 -21.13
C ALA A 275 15.30 5.97 -20.66
N ALA A 276 15.99 5.91 -19.52
CA ALA A 276 16.41 4.65 -18.91
C ALA A 276 15.23 3.91 -18.24
N ALA A 277 14.31 4.64 -17.60
CA ALA A 277 13.07 4.08 -17.07
C ALA A 277 12.13 3.58 -18.18
N GLU A 278 12.00 4.31 -19.29
CA GLU A 278 11.26 3.89 -20.50
C GLU A 278 11.89 2.64 -21.13
N ALA A 279 13.22 2.58 -21.22
CA ALA A 279 13.93 1.40 -21.72
C ALA A 279 13.72 0.17 -20.81
N TYR A 280 13.69 0.35 -19.48
CA TYR A 280 13.31 -0.72 -18.55
C TYR A 280 11.85 -1.13 -18.72
N ALA A 281 10.94 -0.19 -18.91
CA ALA A 281 9.51 -0.49 -19.06
C ALA A 281 9.19 -1.39 -20.28
N ALA A 282 10.06 -1.39 -21.29
CA ALA A 282 9.99 -2.27 -22.46
C ALA A 282 10.58 -3.69 -22.24
N THR A 283 11.26 -3.96 -21.12
CA THR A 283 11.91 -5.25 -20.84
C THR A 283 10.93 -6.39 -20.60
N GLU A 284 11.44 -7.62 -20.61
CA GLU A 284 10.70 -8.81 -20.19
C GLU A 284 10.52 -8.86 -18.66
N GLU A 285 11.50 -8.38 -17.89
CA GLU A 285 11.43 -8.31 -16.43
C GLU A 285 10.26 -7.40 -15.98
N HIS A 286 10.13 -6.21 -16.56
CA HIS A 286 9.03 -5.30 -16.25
C HIS A 286 7.66 -5.91 -16.61
N ARG A 287 7.57 -6.70 -17.69
CA ARG A 287 6.35 -7.44 -18.05
C ARG A 287 6.02 -8.53 -17.03
N GLN A 288 7.03 -9.20 -16.47
CA GLN A 288 6.85 -10.18 -15.40
C GLN A 288 6.42 -9.52 -14.08
N VAL A 289 6.96 -8.33 -13.76
CA VAL A 289 6.48 -7.48 -12.65
C VAL A 289 5.02 -7.08 -12.86
N GLN A 290 4.65 -6.60 -14.05
CA GLN A 290 3.27 -6.23 -14.37
C GLN A 290 2.32 -7.42 -14.28
N ALA A 291 2.69 -8.59 -14.83
CA ALA A 291 1.89 -9.81 -14.74
C ALA A 291 1.72 -10.30 -13.29
N MET A 292 2.78 -10.25 -12.49
CA MET A 292 2.76 -10.60 -11.07
C MET A 292 1.75 -9.73 -10.31
N ILE A 293 1.83 -8.41 -10.42
CA ILE A 293 0.91 -7.50 -9.72
C ILE A 293 -0.52 -7.63 -10.29
N ALA A 294 -0.68 -7.87 -11.58
CA ALA A 294 -1.99 -8.05 -12.22
C ALA A 294 -2.70 -9.35 -11.78
N SER A 295 -1.93 -10.38 -11.41
CA SER A 295 -2.45 -11.67 -10.95
C SER A 295 -2.94 -11.69 -9.49
N PHE A 296 -2.79 -10.56 -8.78
CA PHE A 296 -3.20 -10.40 -7.39
C PHE A 296 -4.72 -10.57 -7.22
N ARG A 297 -5.12 -11.33 -6.20
CA ARG A 297 -6.50 -11.67 -5.87
C ARG A 297 -6.69 -11.83 -4.35
N ALA A 298 -7.81 -11.32 -3.83
CA ALA A 298 -8.22 -11.36 -2.43
C ALA A 298 -9.75 -11.22 -2.29
#